data_AF-G0P4M2-F1
#
_entry.id   AF-G0P4M2-F1
#
_cell.length_a   1.000
_cell.length_b   1.000
_cell.length_c   1.000
_cell.angle_alpha   90.00
_cell.angle_beta   90.00
_cell.angle_gamma   90.00
#
_symmetry.space_group_name_H-M   'P 1'
#
loop_
_entity.id
_entity.type
_entity.pdbx_description
1 polymer ?
#
loop_
_entity_poly.entity_id
_entity_poly.type
_entity_poly.pdbx_seq_one_letter_code
_entity_poly.pdbx_strand_id
1 'polypeptide(L)' 'MSLSDERDNRLKAYLDLLNAVLSVGGLFIIFSCNFTFDEMKEQFGHSSLDIVCEVPAAHSFSFGGKQGVTSTGVVFRKTS' A
#
# COMPACT_ATOMS: atom_id res chain seq x y z
N MET A 1 20.50 -11.48 -11.78
CA MET A 1 19.49 -10.60 -11.17
C MET A 1 19.12 -11.21 -9.83
N SER A 2 19.10 -10.43 -8.77
CA SER A 2 18.67 -10.91 -7.45
C SER A 2 17.15 -10.85 -7.33
N LEU A 3 16.59 -11.59 -6.35
CA LEU A 3 15.16 -11.51 -6.04
C LEU A 3 14.73 -10.10 -5.59
N SER A 4 15.63 -9.34 -4.97
CA SER A 4 15.37 -7.96 -4.55
C SER A 4 15.22 -7.02 -5.75
N ASP A 5 16.08 -7.16 -6.76
CA ASP A 5 16.02 -6.34 -7.97
C ASP A 5 14.69 -6.55 -8.72
N GLU A 6 14.20 -7.79 -8.79
CA GLU A 6 12.90 -8.06 -9.41
C GLU A 6 11.74 -7.44 -8.63
N ARG A 7 11.77 -7.49 -7.31
CA ARG A 7 10.73 -6.90 -6.46
C ARG A 7 10.64 -5.39 -6.69
N ASP A 8 11.78 -4.70 -6.69
CA ASP A 8 11.83 -3.25 -6.82
C ASP A 8 11.41 -2.81 -8.23
N ASN A 9 11.78 -3.55 -9.27
CA ASN A 9 11.33 -3.31 -10.64
C ASN A 9 9.82 -3.50 -10.80
N ARG A 10 9.23 -4.52 -10.16
CA ARG A 10 7.78 -4.75 -10.18
C ARG A 10 7.02 -3.65 -9.45
N LEU A 11 7.51 -3.23 -8.29
CA LEU A 11 6.93 -2.11 -7.54
C LEU A 11 6.97 -0.82 -8.37
N LYS A 12 8.12 -0.53 -9.00
CA LYS A 12 8.26 0.63 -9.88
C LYS A 12 7.26 0.60 -11.04
N ALA A 13 7.17 -0.50 -11.76
CA ALA A 13 6.22 -0.64 -12.87
C ALA A 13 4.76 -0.47 -12.42
N TYR A 14 4.43 -0.92 -11.21
CA TYR A 14 3.12 -0.75 -10.62
C TYR A 14 2.82 0.72 -10.28
N LEU A 15 3.79 1.44 -9.69
CA LEU A 15 3.66 2.88 -9.40
C LEU A 15 3.55 3.71 -10.69
N ASP A 16 4.31 3.36 -11.74
CA ASP A 16 4.23 4.01 -13.05
C ASP A 16 2.85 3.82 -13.69
N LEU A 17 2.26 2.63 -13.55
CA LEU A 17 0.89 2.38 -14.00
C LEU A 17 -0.12 3.24 -13.22
N LEU A 18 -0.02 3.29 -11.89
CA LEU A 18 -0.90 4.12 -11.06
C LEU A 18 -0.81 5.60 -11.46
N ASN A 19 0.41 6.08 -11.72
CA ASN A 19 0.65 7.42 -12.24
C ASN A 19 -0.03 7.66 -13.59
N ALA A 20 0.01 6.70 -14.51
CA ALA A 20 -0.58 6.85 -15.83
C ALA A 20 -2.12 6.84 -15.80
N VAL A 21 -2.73 6.03 -14.93
CA VAL A 21 -4.18 5.77 -14.95
C VAL A 21 -5.00 6.64 -14.01
N LEU A 22 -4.41 7.12 -12.90
CA LEU A 22 -5.12 7.98 -11.96
C LEU A 22 -5.08 9.43 -12.44
N SER A 23 -6.21 10.13 -12.36
CA SER A 23 -6.25 11.58 -12.46
C SER A 23 -5.70 12.21 -11.17
N VAL A 24 -5.21 13.45 -11.26
CA VAL A 24 -4.87 14.25 -10.07
C VAL A 24 -6.11 14.35 -9.16
N GLY A 25 -5.91 14.07 -7.87
CA GLY A 25 -6.97 13.98 -6.86
C GLY A 25 -7.68 12.63 -6.79
N GLY A 26 -7.42 11.70 -7.72
CA GLY A 26 -7.96 10.35 -7.75
C GLY A 26 -7.50 9.51 -6.56
N LEU A 27 -8.33 8.54 -6.16
CA LEU A 27 -8.07 7.68 -5.01
C LEU A 27 -7.62 6.30 -5.46
N PHE A 28 -6.61 5.78 -4.77
CA PHE A 28 -6.13 4.41 -4.88
C PHE A 28 -6.33 3.70 -3.55
N ILE A 29 -7.05 2.59 -3.55
CA ILE A 29 -7.37 1.82 -2.35
C ILE A 29 -6.78 0.42 -2.54
N ILE A 30 -5.97 -0.02 -1.58
CA ILE A 30 -5.34 -1.34 -1.61
C ILE A 30 -5.51 -2.03 -0.26
N PHE A 31 -5.75 -3.34 -0.32
CA PHE A 31 -5.74 -4.23 0.83
C PHE A 31 -4.65 -5.29 0.64
N SER A 32 -3.83 -5.52 1.66
CA SER A 32 -2.81 -6.56 1.66
C SER A 32 -2.84 -7.33 2.96
N CYS A 33 -2.67 -8.64 2.89
CA CYS A 33 -2.38 -9.49 4.05
C CYS A 33 -0.88 -9.69 4.30
N ASN A 34 -0.03 -9.12 3.44
CA ASN A 34 1.42 -9.32 3.46
C ASN A 34 2.19 -8.14 4.04
N PHE A 35 1.58 -6.95 4.09
CA PHE A 35 2.24 -5.71 4.50
C PHE A 35 1.44 -5.01 5.58
N THR A 36 2.16 -4.46 6.55
CA THR A 36 1.66 -3.53 7.55
C THR A 36 1.37 -2.15 6.94
N PHE A 37 0.70 -1.29 7.70
CA PHE A 37 0.42 0.09 7.28
C PHE A 37 1.70 0.88 6.98
N ASP A 38 2.71 0.74 7.85
CA ASP A 38 3.99 1.43 7.69
C ASP A 38 4.77 0.93 6.47
N GLU A 39 4.76 -0.38 6.20
CA GLU A 39 5.39 -0.94 5.00
C GLU A 39 4.67 -0.52 3.71
N MET A 40 3.34 -0.37 3.75
CA MET A 40 2.61 0.23 2.62
C MET A 40 2.99 1.70 2.44
N LYS A 41 3.12 2.44 3.54
CA LYS A 41 3.56 3.84 3.48
C LYS A 41 4.94 3.99 2.88
N GLU A 42 5.87 3.13 3.26
CA GLU A 42 7.22 3.11 2.71
C GLU A 42 7.21 2.75 1.21
N GLN A 43 6.43 1.75 0.79
CA GLN A 43 6.39 1.32 -0.60
C GLN A 43 5.73 2.34 -1.55
N PHE A 44 4.65 3.00 -1.10
CA PHE A 44 3.81 3.83 -1.97
C PHE A 44 3.97 5.34 -1.71
N GLY A 45 4.37 5.75 -0.51
CA GLY A 45 4.40 7.15 -0.06
C GLY A 45 5.55 7.99 -0.62
N HIS A 46 6.50 7.39 -1.34
CA HIS A 46 7.56 8.13 -2.05
C HIS A 46 7.17 8.54 -3.49
N SER A 47 5.97 8.15 -3.94
CA SER A 47 5.46 8.45 -5.28
C SER A 47 4.55 9.69 -5.30
N SER A 48 3.78 9.90 -6.37
CA SER A 48 2.75 10.95 -6.45
C SER A 48 1.52 10.69 -5.55
N LEU A 49 1.62 9.72 -4.64
CA LEU A 49 0.53 9.19 -3.84
C LEU A 49 0.70 9.59 -2.37
N ASP A 50 -0.16 10.48 -1.91
CA ASP A 50 -0.25 10.85 -0.51
C ASP A 50 -1.19 9.90 0.24
N ILE A 51 -0.82 9.55 1.47
CA ILE A 51 -1.69 8.75 2.34
C ILE A 51 -2.84 9.60 2.86
N VAL A 52 -4.05 9.10 2.68
CA VAL A 52 -5.27 9.72 3.21
C VAL A 52 -5.63 9.11 4.55
N CYS A 53 -5.80 7.78 4.60
CA CYS A 53 -6.16 7.07 5.82
C CYS A 53 -5.90 5.56 5.73
N GLU A 54 -5.89 4.92 6.90
CA GLU A 54 -6.05 3.47 7.01
C GLU A 54 -7.53 3.09 6.95
N VAL A 55 -7.85 2.01 6.25
CA VAL A 55 -9.18 1.40 6.28
C VAL A 55 -9.23 0.41 7.45
N PRO A 56 -10.13 0.59 8.43
CA PRO A 56 -10.22 -0.31 9.57
C PRO A 56 -10.42 -1.76 9.15
N ALA A 57 -9.62 -2.66 9.71
CA ALA A 57 -9.76 -4.09 9.45
C ALA A 57 -11.05 -4.61 10.07
N ALA A 58 -11.93 -5.18 9.24
CA ALA A 58 -13.17 -5.82 9.71
C ALA A 58 -12.90 -7.12 10.50
N HIS A 59 -11.72 -7.73 10.31
CA HIS A 59 -11.32 -8.96 10.96
C HIS A 59 -9.98 -8.78 11.67
N SER A 60 -10.01 -8.90 13.00
CA SER A 60 -8.81 -8.99 13.82
C SER A 60 -8.71 -10.40 14.42
N PHE A 61 -7.49 -10.90 14.56
CA PHE A 61 -7.20 -12.16 15.22
C PHE A 61 -6.28 -11.89 16.41
N SER A 62 -6.39 -12.72 17.45
CA SER A 62 -5.54 -12.62 18.65
C SER A 62 -4.68 -13.87 18.76
N PHE A 63 -3.37 -13.69 18.89
CA PHE A 63 -2.42 -14.76 19.12
C PHE A 63 -1.44 -14.38 20.23
N GLY A 64 -1.40 -15.16 21.31
CA GLY A 64 -0.51 -14.91 22.45
C GLY A 64 -0.72 -13.56 23.14
N GLY A 65 -1.94 -12.99 23.10
CA GLY A 65 -2.27 -11.69 23.70
C GLY A 65 -1.94 -10.48 22.83
N LYS A 66 -1.41 -10.67 21.61
CA LYS A 66 -1.24 -9.62 20.61
C LYS A 66 -2.37 -9.68 19.58
N GLN A 67 -2.96 -8.52 19.29
CA GLN A 67 -4.00 -8.37 18.29
C GLN A 67 -3.36 -8.03 16.94
N GLY A 68 -3.61 -8.86 15.94
CA GLY A 68 -3.22 -8.64 14.55
C GLY A 68 -4.44 -8.45 13.66
N VAL A 69 -4.25 -7.82 12.50
CA VAL A 69 -5.28 -7.70 11.46
C VAL A 69 -5.00 -8.70 10.35
N THR A 70 -6.04 -9.31 9.78
CA THR A 70 -5.87 -10.28 8.68
C THR A 70 -5.41 -9.60 7.39
N SER A 71 -5.64 -8.30 7.26
CA SER A 71 -5.24 -7.48 6.14
C SER A 71 -5.19 -6.01 6.55
N THR A 72 -4.21 -5.29 6.05
CA THR A 72 -4.11 -3.83 6.13
C THR A 72 -4.72 -3.22 4.88
N GLY A 73 -5.64 -2.27 5.07
CA GLY A 73 -6.22 -1.47 3.99
C GLY A 73 -5.71 -0.03 4.06
N VAL A 74 -5.30 0.54 2.94
CA VAL A 74 -4.81 1.94 2.88
C VAL A 74 -5.46 2.67 1.71
N VAL A 75 -5.81 3.94 1.95
CA VAL A 75 -6.28 4.87 0.93
C VAL A 75 -5.19 5.88 0.63
N PHE A 76 -4.82 5.97 -0.64
CA PHE A 76 -3.90 6.95 -1.19
C PHE A 76 -4.65 7.92 -2.11
N ARG A 77 -4.10 9.12 -2.27
CA ARG A 77 -4.58 10.13 -3.19
C ARG A 77 -3.46 10.58 -4.11
N LYS A 78 -3.72 10.61 -5.41
CA LYS A 78 -2.78 11.17 -6.38
C LYS A 78 -2.71 12.69 -6.26
N THR A 79 -1.51 13.24 -6.12
CA THR A 79 -1.28 14.69 -5.95
C THR A 79 -0.64 15.36 -7.16
N SER A 80 0.01 14.60 -8.04
CA SER A 80 0.66 15.09 -9.26
C SER A 80 0.64 14.08 -10.39
#